data_AF-A0A389MG71-F1
#
_entry.id   AF-A0A389MG71-F1
#
_cell.length_a   1.000
_cell.length_b   1.000
_cell.length_c   1.000
_cell.angle_alpha   90.00
_cell.angle_beta   90.00
_cell.angle_gamma   90.00
#
_symmetry.space_group_name_H-M   'P 1'
#
loop_
_entity.id
_entity.type
_entity.pdbx_description
1 polymer ?
#
loop_
_entity_poly.entity_id
_entity_poly.type
_entity_poly.pdbx_seq_one_letter_code
_entity_poly.pdbx_strand_id
1 'polypeptide(L)'
;MSQIPDYKALTSEISANLVPLSADLSPVLKAFHELGKAATSAGALDAKTKELIALAIGVAVHCDGCIGFHTKALVKLGASKAEIEETLGMAVYMGGGPSLMYASNAMAAYAQFSVRPNTLKPRQLHCAPPRGWQLRPKFTSKQGGQRLFLSLKL
;
A
#
# COMPACT_ATOMS: atom_id res chain seq x y z
N MET A 1 5.87 6.12 -20.08
CA MET A 1 5.04 5.04 -19.51
C MET A 1 4.54 5.53 -18.17
N SER A 2 3.25 5.88 -18.05
CA SER A 2 2.69 6.33 -16.77
C SER A 2 2.71 5.14 -15.82
N GLN A 3 3.68 5.13 -14.90
CA GLN A 3 3.73 4.14 -13.83
C GLN A 3 2.58 4.44 -12.86
N ILE A 4 1.83 3.42 -12.46
CA ILE A 4 0.87 3.54 -11.36
C ILE A 4 1.66 4.03 -10.12
N PRO A 5 1.26 5.14 -9.47
CA PRO A 5 2.03 5.69 -8.36
C PRO A 5 2.14 4.73 -7.15
N ASP A 6 3.25 4.81 -6.43
CA ASP A 6 3.27 4.36 -5.03
C ASP A 6 2.48 5.38 -4.20
N TYR A 7 1.28 4.99 -3.76
CA TYR A 7 0.37 5.88 -3.06
C TYR A 7 0.82 6.18 -1.63
N LYS A 8 1.59 5.29 -0.99
CA LYS A 8 2.18 5.57 0.32
C LYS A 8 3.25 6.65 0.20
N ALA A 9 4.13 6.53 -0.77
CA ALA A 9 5.15 7.54 -1.07
C ALA A 9 4.48 8.85 -1.51
N LEU A 10 3.57 8.80 -2.48
CA LEU A 10 2.88 9.97 -3.04
C LEU A 10 2.19 10.79 -1.95
N THR A 11 1.39 10.16 -1.08
CA THR A 11 0.69 10.90 0.00
C THR A 11 1.66 11.50 1.01
N SER A 12 2.79 10.82 1.28
CA SER A 12 3.85 11.35 2.14
C SER A 12 4.55 12.55 1.51
N GLU A 13 4.90 12.47 0.24
CA GLU A 13 5.56 13.53 -0.52
C GLU A 13 4.67 14.76 -0.67
N ILE A 14 3.39 14.59 -1.01
CA ILE A 14 2.42 15.70 -1.04
C ILE A 14 2.35 16.38 0.33
N SER A 15 2.27 15.60 1.41
CA SER A 15 2.22 16.17 2.77
C SER A 15 3.48 16.98 3.09
N ALA A 16 4.65 16.50 2.68
CA ALA A 16 5.91 17.21 2.88
C ALA A 16 5.98 18.50 2.06
N ASN A 17 5.53 18.47 0.80
CA ASN A 17 5.52 19.62 -0.10
C ASN A 17 4.51 20.70 0.32
N LEU A 18 3.49 20.36 1.12
CA LEU A 18 2.54 21.33 1.67
C LEU A 18 3.11 22.11 2.88
N VAL A 19 4.20 21.65 3.51
CA VAL A 19 4.75 22.29 4.71
C VAL A 19 5.20 23.73 4.43
N PRO A 20 6.01 24.04 3.40
CA PRO A 20 6.39 25.43 3.11
C PRO A 20 5.17 26.30 2.79
N LEU A 21 4.23 25.79 2.00
CA LEU A 21 2.99 26.49 1.63
C LEU A 21 2.15 26.85 2.85
N SER A 22 2.19 26.00 3.89
CA SER A 22 1.45 26.24 5.13
C SER A 22 2.00 27.37 6.00
N ALA A 23 3.28 27.71 5.86
CA ALA A 23 3.87 28.87 6.52
C ALA A 23 3.36 30.17 5.88
N ASP A 24 3.35 30.22 4.54
CA ASP A 24 3.02 31.43 3.78
C ASP A 24 1.50 31.68 3.67
N LEU A 25 0.70 30.62 3.57
CA LEU A 25 -0.76 30.68 3.37
C LEU A 25 -1.56 30.18 4.58
N SER A 26 -1.01 30.32 5.79
CA SER A 26 -1.59 29.78 7.03
C SER A 26 -3.09 30.06 7.22
N PRO A 27 -3.63 31.28 7.02
CA PRO A 27 -5.07 31.53 7.17
C PRO A 27 -5.93 30.76 6.16
N VAL A 28 -5.47 30.66 4.91
CA VAL A 28 -6.18 29.98 3.83
C VAL A 28 -6.19 28.48 4.08
N LEU A 29 -5.04 27.88 4.40
CA LEU A 29 -4.96 26.44 4.67
C LEU A 29 -5.72 26.06 5.94
N LYS A 30 -5.73 26.91 6.97
CA LYS A 30 -6.54 26.68 8.17
C LYS A 30 -8.04 26.67 7.83
N ALA A 31 -8.52 27.64 7.05
CA ALA A 31 -9.91 27.67 6.61
C ALA A 31 -10.28 26.44 5.77
N PHE A 32 -9.40 26.03 4.86
CA PHE A 32 -9.60 24.82 4.05
C PHE A 32 -9.62 23.55 4.90
N HIS A 33 -8.76 23.44 5.92
CA HIS A 33 -8.77 22.32 6.85
C HIS A 33 -10.07 22.23 7.65
N GLU A 34 -10.56 23.35 8.19
CA GLU A 34 -11.83 23.39 8.92
C GLU A 34 -13.02 23.06 8.00
N LEU A 35 -13.01 23.51 6.74
CA LEU A 35 -14.00 23.10 5.74
C LEU A 35 -13.96 21.58 5.55
N GLY A 36 -12.77 21.00 5.32
CA GLY A 36 -12.61 19.56 5.15
C GLY A 36 -13.11 18.76 6.36
N LYS A 37 -12.78 19.21 7.57
CA LYS A 37 -13.24 18.61 8.83
C LYS A 37 -14.76 18.69 8.98
N ALA A 38 -15.36 19.85 8.70
CA ALA A 38 -16.80 20.03 8.75
C ALA A 38 -17.51 19.13 7.73
N ALA A 39 -17.03 19.11 6.48
CA ALA A 39 -17.61 18.32 5.41
C ALA A 39 -17.55 16.81 5.68
N THR A 40 -16.44 16.30 6.22
CA THR A 40 -16.21 14.87 6.50
C THR A 40 -16.74 14.39 7.85
N SER A 41 -17.13 15.31 8.76
CA SER A 41 -17.74 14.95 10.04
C SER A 41 -19.01 14.11 9.88
N ALA A 42 -19.21 13.10 10.72
CA ALA A 42 -20.41 12.27 10.68
C ALA A 42 -21.67 13.09 11.01
N GLY A 43 -22.76 12.79 10.32
CA GLY A 43 -24.07 13.42 10.52
C GLY A 43 -25.18 12.49 10.01
N ALA A 44 -26.05 12.99 9.12
CA ALA A 44 -27.02 12.14 8.43
C ALA A 44 -26.35 11.04 7.58
N LEU A 45 -25.14 11.30 7.07
CA LEU A 45 -24.26 10.30 6.48
C LEU A 45 -23.10 10.04 7.44
N ASP A 46 -22.73 8.77 7.59
CA ASP A 46 -21.56 8.38 8.37
C ASP A 46 -20.25 8.79 7.68
N ALA A 47 -19.14 8.77 8.42
CA ALA A 47 -17.84 9.19 7.90
C ALA A 47 -17.38 8.30 6.73
N LYS A 48 -17.68 7.00 6.77
CA LYS A 48 -17.31 6.06 5.70
C LYS A 48 -18.03 6.38 4.41
N THR A 49 -19.34 6.63 4.45
CA THR A 49 -20.12 7.01 3.26
C THR A 49 -19.59 8.31 2.66
N LYS A 50 -19.25 9.30 3.49
CA LYS A 50 -18.67 10.56 3.01
C LYS A 50 -17.31 10.37 2.35
N GLU A 51 -16.47 9.50 2.88
CA GLU A 51 -15.17 9.18 2.27
C GLU A 51 -15.32 8.37 0.97
N LEU A 52 -16.34 7.50 0.84
CA LEU A 52 -16.64 6.81 -0.43
C LEU A 52 -17.05 7.83 -1.50
N ILE A 53 -17.89 8.80 -1.15
CA ILE A 53 -18.24 9.93 -2.04
C ILE A 53 -16.98 10.70 -2.44
N ALA A 54 -16.09 11.01 -1.49
CA ALA A 54 -14.86 11.72 -1.75
C ALA A 54 -13.91 10.94 -2.69
N LEU A 55 -13.82 9.61 -2.53
CA LEU A 55 -13.07 8.74 -3.45
C LEU A 55 -13.66 8.79 -4.87
N ALA A 56 -14.99 8.68 -5.01
CA ALA A 56 -15.65 8.77 -6.31
C ALA A 56 -15.36 10.12 -7.00
N ILE A 57 -15.40 11.23 -6.25
CA ILE A 57 -15.03 12.56 -6.76
C ILE A 57 -13.55 12.59 -7.16
N GLY A 58 -12.65 12.05 -6.33
CA GLY A 58 -11.21 11.97 -6.64
C GLY A 58 -10.91 11.24 -7.96
N VAL A 59 -11.66 10.16 -8.23
CA VAL A 59 -11.60 9.44 -9.51
C VAL A 59 -12.20 10.26 -10.65
N ALA A 60 -13.36 10.87 -10.45
CA ALA A 60 -14.03 11.68 -11.48
C ALA A 60 -13.21 12.92 -11.91
N VAL A 61 -12.43 13.49 -10.99
CA VAL A 61 -11.52 14.63 -11.27
C VAL A 61 -10.10 14.20 -11.60
N HIS A 62 -9.84 12.89 -11.75
CA HIS A 62 -8.55 12.36 -12.21
C HIS A 62 -7.36 12.74 -11.31
N CYS A 63 -7.56 12.73 -9.98
CA CYS A 63 -6.59 13.21 -9.01
C CYS A 63 -5.97 12.05 -8.19
N ASP A 64 -4.76 11.63 -8.54
CA ASP A 64 -4.05 10.56 -7.82
C ASP A 64 -3.77 10.91 -6.35
N GLY A 65 -3.45 12.16 -6.04
CA GLY A 65 -3.29 12.60 -4.65
C GLY A 65 -4.57 12.40 -3.84
N CYS A 66 -5.71 12.79 -4.40
CA CYS A 66 -7.04 12.64 -3.80
C CYS A 66 -7.39 11.16 -3.60
N ILE A 67 -7.16 10.34 -4.62
CA ILE A 67 -7.32 8.88 -4.55
C ILE A 67 -6.48 8.31 -3.40
N GLY A 68 -5.21 8.71 -3.29
CA GLY A 68 -4.31 8.26 -2.23
C GLY A 68 -4.82 8.62 -0.82
N PHE A 69 -5.18 9.87 -0.58
CA PHE A 69 -5.63 10.32 0.74
C PHE A 69 -6.98 9.70 1.15
N HIS A 70 -7.98 9.71 0.26
CA HIS A 70 -9.31 9.19 0.58
C HIS A 70 -9.32 7.66 0.68
N THR A 71 -8.54 6.96 -0.14
CA THR A 71 -8.40 5.51 0.02
C THR A 71 -7.71 5.13 1.33
N LYS A 72 -6.68 5.88 1.74
CA LYS A 72 -6.04 5.70 3.05
C LYS A 72 -7.00 5.95 4.20
N ALA A 73 -7.89 6.94 4.09
CA ALA A 73 -8.93 7.19 5.08
C ALA A 73 -9.96 6.05 5.13
N LEU A 74 -10.42 5.59 3.96
CA LEU A 74 -11.37 4.47 3.84
C LEU A 74 -10.86 3.18 4.46
N VAL A 75 -9.59 2.83 4.25
CA VAL A 75 -8.98 1.66 4.90
C VAL A 75 -8.97 1.81 6.43
N LYS A 76 -8.69 3.02 6.96
CA LYS A 76 -8.75 3.28 8.41
C LYS A 76 -10.17 3.16 8.96
N LEU A 77 -11.17 3.56 8.18
CA LEU A 77 -12.59 3.45 8.52
C LEU A 77 -13.15 2.03 8.31
N GLY A 78 -12.32 1.07 7.87
CA GLY A 78 -12.73 -0.32 7.68
C GLY A 78 -13.61 -0.54 6.46
N ALA A 79 -13.51 0.31 5.43
CA ALA A 79 -14.21 0.10 4.17
C ALA A 79 -13.76 -1.22 3.52
N SER A 80 -14.73 -2.04 3.18
CA SER A 80 -14.53 -3.32 2.50
C SER A 80 -14.18 -3.11 1.03
N LYS A 81 -13.54 -4.11 0.42
CA LYS A 81 -13.23 -4.11 -1.01
C LYS A 81 -14.50 -3.94 -1.86
N ALA A 82 -15.61 -4.58 -1.45
CA ALA A 82 -16.88 -4.49 -2.15
C ALA A 82 -17.45 -3.05 -2.18
N GLU A 83 -17.40 -2.35 -1.04
CA GLU A 83 -17.84 -0.93 -0.98
C GLU A 83 -17.02 -0.02 -1.90
N ILE A 84 -15.70 -0.28 -2.01
CA ILE A 84 -14.83 0.43 -2.94
C ILE A 84 -15.23 0.10 -4.38
N GLU A 85 -15.39 -1.17 -4.72
CA GLU A 85 -15.74 -1.61 -6.08
C GLU A 85 -17.08 -1.04 -6.55
N GLU A 86 -18.10 -1.02 -5.70
CA GLU A 86 -19.41 -0.41 -6.01
C GLU A 86 -19.29 1.10 -6.23
N THR A 87 -18.50 1.78 -5.40
CA THR A 87 -18.23 3.22 -5.52
C THR A 87 -17.50 3.55 -6.84
N LEU A 88 -16.51 2.74 -7.19
CA LEU A 88 -15.77 2.88 -8.45
C LEU A 88 -16.65 2.57 -9.66
N GLY A 89 -17.55 1.58 -9.56
CA GLY A 89 -18.55 1.30 -10.58
C GLY A 89 -19.39 2.53 -10.91
N MET A 90 -19.83 3.28 -9.89
CA MET A 90 -20.53 4.55 -10.08
C MET A 90 -19.65 5.62 -10.73
N ALA A 91 -18.38 5.74 -10.33
CA ALA A 91 -17.46 6.70 -10.95
C ALA A 91 -17.22 6.37 -12.45
N VAL A 92 -17.09 5.09 -12.80
CA VAL A 92 -16.92 4.65 -14.19
C VAL A 92 -18.19 4.87 -15.01
N TYR A 93 -19.36 4.57 -14.46
CA TYR A 93 -20.63 4.84 -15.13
C TYR A 93 -20.78 6.33 -15.48
N MET A 94 -20.46 7.23 -14.54
CA MET A 94 -20.63 8.68 -14.72
C MET A 94 -19.50 9.35 -15.51
N GLY A 95 -18.28 8.81 -15.47
CA GLY A 95 -17.09 9.43 -16.06
C GLY A 95 -16.46 8.67 -17.24
N GLY A 96 -16.98 7.50 -17.59
CA GLY A 96 -16.58 6.72 -18.78
C GLY A 96 -15.12 6.25 -18.74
N GLY A 97 -14.49 6.22 -19.92
CA GLY A 97 -13.14 5.70 -20.12
C GLY A 97 -12.06 6.32 -19.22
N PRO A 98 -11.98 7.67 -19.08
CA PRO A 98 -11.01 8.30 -18.19
C PRO A 98 -11.15 7.86 -16.73
N SER A 99 -12.38 7.84 -16.20
CA SER A 99 -12.62 7.37 -14.83
C SER A 99 -12.31 5.88 -14.65
N LEU A 100 -12.43 5.04 -15.68
CA LEU A 100 -11.97 3.66 -15.63
C LEU A 100 -10.46 3.54 -15.36
N MET A 101 -9.65 4.42 -15.96
CA MET A 101 -8.19 4.41 -15.74
C MET A 101 -7.87 4.78 -14.29
N TYR A 102 -8.52 5.81 -13.75
CA TYR A 102 -8.32 6.23 -12.37
C TYR A 102 -8.96 5.29 -11.34
N ALA A 103 -10.04 4.58 -11.71
CA ALA A 103 -10.60 3.51 -10.90
C ALA A 103 -9.63 2.33 -10.74
N SER A 104 -8.91 1.96 -11.81
CA SER A 104 -7.80 1.01 -11.73
C SER A 104 -6.75 1.46 -10.71
N ASN A 105 -6.38 2.74 -10.73
CA ASN A 105 -5.39 3.25 -9.79
C ASN A 105 -5.92 3.30 -8.34
N ALA A 106 -7.21 3.61 -8.14
CA ALA A 106 -7.85 3.55 -6.83
C ALA A 106 -7.84 2.13 -6.23
N MET A 107 -8.03 1.09 -7.05
CA MET A 107 -7.86 -0.29 -6.61
C MET A 107 -6.42 -0.60 -6.18
N ALA A 108 -5.42 -0.07 -6.90
CA ALA A 108 -4.02 -0.20 -6.51
C ALA A 108 -3.72 0.52 -5.18
N ALA A 109 -4.25 1.72 -4.98
CA ALA A 109 -4.14 2.46 -3.72
C ALA A 109 -4.75 1.65 -2.55
N TYR A 110 -5.94 1.08 -2.76
CA TYR A 110 -6.63 0.29 -1.73
C TYR A 110 -5.81 -0.94 -1.33
N ALA A 111 -5.26 -1.66 -2.29
CA ALA A 111 -4.38 -2.79 -2.03
C ALA A 111 -3.15 -2.37 -1.22
N GLN A 112 -2.49 -1.27 -1.58
CA GLN A 112 -1.31 -0.80 -0.86
C GLN A 112 -1.62 -0.46 0.61
N PHE A 113 -2.72 0.25 0.89
CA PHE A 113 -3.08 0.64 2.24
C PHE A 113 -3.70 -0.49 3.07
N SER A 114 -4.36 -1.47 2.44
CA SER A 114 -5.00 -2.61 3.12
C SER A 114 -4.00 -3.66 3.64
N VAL A 115 -2.79 -3.72 3.07
CA VAL A 115 -1.72 -4.58 3.59
C VAL A 115 -1.22 -4.01 4.92
N ARG A 116 -1.58 -4.68 6.02
CA ARG A 116 -0.96 -4.41 7.32
C ARG A 116 0.56 -4.63 7.18
N PRO A 117 1.42 -3.73 7.68
CA PRO A 117 2.84 -3.99 7.70
C PRO A 117 3.05 -5.26 8.52
N ASN A 118 3.48 -6.32 7.85
CA ASN A 118 3.79 -7.58 8.49
C ASN A 118 5.09 -7.36 9.27
N THR A 119 5.00 -6.80 10.48
CA THR A 119 6.09 -6.82 11.46
C THR A 119 6.23 -8.20 12.06
N LEU A 120 6.28 -9.23 11.21
CA LEU A 120 6.92 -10.47 11.60
C LEU A 120 8.41 -10.15 11.66
N LYS A 121 8.94 -10.02 12.88
CA LYS A 121 10.35 -10.29 13.14
C LYS A 121 10.72 -11.57 12.39
N PRO A 122 11.92 -11.69 11.80
CA PRO A 122 12.42 -12.97 11.30
C PRO A 122 12.66 -13.91 12.49
N ARG A 123 11.59 -14.39 13.12
CA ARG A 123 11.62 -15.42 14.13
C ARG A 123 11.15 -16.69 13.46
N GLN A 124 12.15 -17.41 12.95
CA GLN A 124 12.09 -18.86 12.75
C GLN A 124 11.06 -19.32 11.71
N LEU A 125 11.41 -19.12 10.43
CA LEU A 125 11.20 -20.19 9.45
C LEU A 125 12.18 -21.34 9.78
N HIS A 126 11.99 -21.98 10.94
CA HIS A 126 12.40 -23.36 11.10
C HIS A 126 11.18 -24.17 10.70
N CYS A 127 11.17 -24.65 9.45
CA CYS A 127 10.35 -25.80 9.11
C CYS A 127 10.80 -26.95 10.03
N ALA A 128 10.07 -27.17 11.12
CA ALA A 128 10.21 -28.41 11.86
C ALA A 128 9.78 -29.54 10.90
N PRO A 129 10.63 -30.55 10.64
CA PRO A 129 10.23 -31.66 9.79
C PRO A 129 9.04 -32.39 10.41
N PRO A 130 8.14 -32.97 9.59
CA PRO A 130 6.99 -33.71 10.09
C PRO A 130 7.44 -34.86 11.01
N ARG A 131 6.65 -35.10 12.07
CA ARG A 131 6.90 -36.17 13.05
C ARG A 131 7.15 -37.49 12.33
N GLY A 132 8.36 -38.04 12.48
CA GLY A 132 8.78 -39.33 11.90
C GLY A 132 10.10 -39.30 11.11
N TRP A 133 10.66 -38.13 10.82
CA TRP A 133 11.95 -38.03 10.12
C TRP A 133 13.12 -37.99 11.10
N GLN A 134 13.68 -39.16 11.42
CA GLN A 134 14.98 -39.23 12.12
C GLN A 134 16.12 -39.04 11.11
N LEU A 135 16.85 -37.94 11.24
CA LEU A 135 18.11 -37.73 10.52
C LEU A 135 19.12 -38.77 11.00
N ARG A 136 19.43 -39.75 10.15
CA ARG A 136 20.53 -40.70 10.40
C ARG A 136 21.86 -39.97 10.17
N PRO A 137 22.81 -39.99 11.12
CA PRO A 137 24.16 -39.53 10.84
C PRO A 137 24.86 -40.60 10.00
N LYS A 138 25.17 -40.29 8.73
CA LYS A 138 26.17 -41.07 8.00
C LYS A 138 27.54 -40.48 8.30
N PHE A 139 28.21 -41.07 9.29
CA PHE A 139 29.64 -40.89 9.50
C PHE A 139 30.28 -42.27 9.68
N THR A 140 31.00 -42.74 8.66
CA THR A 140 32.16 -43.67 8.74
C THR A 140 32.92 -43.53 7.40
N SER A 141 34.15 -43.01 7.32
CA SER A 141 35.45 -43.50 7.83
C SER A 141 36.06 -44.64 6.99
N LYS A 142 37.14 -44.31 6.24
CA LYS A 142 38.45 -45.02 6.08
C LYS A 142 39.14 -44.54 4.79
N GLN A 143 40.19 -43.73 4.86
CA GLN A 143 41.63 -44.09 4.98
C GLN A 143 42.22 -44.84 3.76
N GLY A 144 43.21 -44.19 3.13
CA GLY A 144 44.44 -44.86 2.67
C GLY A 144 44.77 -44.75 1.16
N GLY A 145 45.78 -43.95 0.81
CA GLY A 145 46.43 -44.02 -0.51
C GLY A 145 47.37 -42.84 -0.77
N GLN A 146 48.68 -43.08 -0.66
CA GLN A 146 49.76 -42.09 -0.65
C GLN A 146 50.24 -41.65 -2.07
N ARG A 147 51.01 -40.55 -2.08
CA ARG A 147 52.06 -40.13 -3.05
C ARG A 147 51.52 -39.57 -4.38
N LEU A 148 52.04 -38.46 -4.93
CA LEU A 148 53.44 -38.10 -5.13
C LEU A 148 53.60 -36.56 -5.25
N PHE A 149 54.70 -36.04 -4.71
CA PHE A 149 55.26 -34.72 -5.04
C PHE A 149 55.44 -34.56 -6.56
N LEU A 150 55.25 -33.34 -7.10
CA LEU A 150 56.30 -32.60 -7.84
C LEU A 150 55.84 -31.18 -8.21
N SER A 151 56.68 -30.19 -7.88
CA SER A 151 56.66 -28.81 -8.34
C SER A 151 56.69 -28.67 -9.87
N LEU A 152 56.09 -27.60 -10.40
CA LEU A 152 56.79 -26.77 -11.39
C LEU A 152 56.24 -25.33 -11.43
N LYS A 153 57.14 -24.38 -11.20
CA LYS A 153 57.00 -22.96 -11.55
C LYS A 153 56.99 -22.82 -13.08
N LEU A 154 56.21 -21.86 -13.57
CA LEU A 154 56.62 -20.85 -14.55
C LEU A 154 55.79 -19.60 -14.30
#